data_AF-A0A3C0WRM5-F1
#
_entry.id   AF-A0A3C0WRM5-F1
#
_cell.length_a   1.000
_cell.length_b   1.000
_cell.length_c   1.000
_cell.angle_alpha   90.00
_cell.angle_beta   90.00
_cell.angle_gamma   90.00
#
_symmetry.space_group_name_H-M   'P 1'
#
loop_
_entity.id
_entity.type
_entity.pdbx_description
1 polymer ?
#
loop_
_entity_poly.entity_id
_entity_poly.type
_entity_poly.pdbx_seq_one_letter_code
_entity_poly.pdbx_strand_id
1 'polypeptide(L)'
;MTPKKTTPSTTPLIGAEQIALLERLSNAVAVSGAEHEVRKIVMAEIKDLADDIKVDALGNVLATRHARQQPALRVMLAAHMDEVGFMLVDGEDGLYEFATVGGIDVRQLPGKTV
;
A
#
# COMPACT_ATOMS: atom_id res chain seq x y z
N MET A 1 -29.63 -27.34 22.07
CA MET A 1 -29.34 -25.90 21.87
C MET A 1 -28.18 -25.52 22.77
N THR A 2 -26.96 -25.52 22.23
CA THR A 2 -25.81 -24.87 22.88
C THR A 2 -25.70 -23.46 22.31
N PRO A 3 -25.68 -22.41 23.13
CA PRO A 3 -25.52 -21.05 22.64
C PRO A 3 -24.13 -20.93 22.02
N LYS A 4 -24.06 -20.62 20.71
CA LYS A 4 -22.83 -20.22 20.05
C LYS A 4 -22.27 -19.03 20.82
N LYS A 5 -21.08 -19.19 21.42
CA LYS A 5 -20.31 -18.09 21.96
C LYS A 5 -20.12 -17.08 20.82
N THR A 6 -20.81 -15.95 20.92
CA THR A 6 -20.59 -14.79 20.07
C THR A 6 -19.19 -14.28 20.38
N THR A 7 -18.22 -14.67 19.54
CA THR A 7 -16.93 -13.99 19.47
C THR A 7 -17.21 -12.50 19.32
N PRO A 8 -16.65 -11.62 20.17
CA PRO A 8 -16.83 -10.19 19.98
C PRO A 8 -16.31 -9.85 18.59
N SER A 9 -17.13 -9.15 17.80
CA SER A 9 -16.69 -8.52 16.56
C SER A 9 -15.62 -7.51 16.94
N THR A 10 -14.34 -7.91 16.86
CA THR A 10 -13.18 -7.04 17.00
C THR A 10 -13.09 -6.18 15.74
N THR A 11 -14.07 -5.30 15.57
CA THR A 11 -13.98 -4.25 14.55
C THR A 11 -12.76 -3.41 14.92
N PRO A 12 -11.77 -3.27 14.03
CA PRO A 12 -10.63 -2.42 14.31
C PRO A 12 -11.13 -1.00 14.58
N LEU A 13 -10.72 -0.44 15.72
CA LEU A 13 -11.01 0.95 16.06
C LEU A 13 -10.16 1.84 15.14
N ILE A 14 -10.83 2.58 14.26
CA ILE A 14 -10.18 3.62 13.44
C ILE A 14 -10.14 4.89 14.29
N GLY A 15 -8.97 5.22 14.81
CA GLY A 15 -8.69 6.42 15.59
C GLY A 15 -7.88 7.45 14.80
N ALA A 16 -7.49 8.52 15.49
CA ALA A 16 -6.72 9.62 14.90
C ALA A 16 -5.38 9.17 14.30
N GLU A 17 -4.70 8.21 14.93
CA GLU A 17 -3.43 7.67 14.43
C GLU A 17 -3.61 6.91 13.12
N GLN A 18 -4.67 6.10 12.98
CA GLN A 18 -4.95 5.36 11.74
C GLN A 18 -5.32 6.32 10.60
N ILE A 19 -6.08 7.38 10.89
CA ILE A 19 -6.42 8.41 9.91
C ILE A 19 -5.16 9.19 9.50
N ALA A 20 -4.29 9.56 10.43
CA ALA A 20 -3.03 10.22 10.12
C ALA A 20 -2.11 9.32 9.27
N LEU A 21 -2.03 8.02 9.58
CA LEU A 21 -1.29 7.08 8.75
C LEU A 21 -1.88 6.96 7.34
N LEU A 22 -3.22 6.88 7.23
CA LEU A 22 -3.91 6.85 5.95
C LEU A 22 -3.58 8.10 5.13
N GLU A 23 -3.63 9.28 5.74
CA GLU A 23 -3.27 10.55 5.08
C GLU A 23 -1.82 10.53 4.57
N ARG A 24 -0.86 10.06 5.37
CA ARG A 24 0.54 9.95 4.94
C ARG A 24 0.70 8.98 3.77
N LEU A 25 0.01 7.84 3.80
CA LEU A 25 0.04 6.86 2.72
C LEU A 25 -0.62 7.40 1.45
N SER A 26 -1.77 8.08 1.56
CA SER A 26 -2.51 8.64 0.43
C SER A 26 -1.85 9.86 -0.21
N ASN A 27 -1.05 10.62 0.55
CA ASN A 27 -0.33 11.77 0.03
C ASN A 27 1.07 11.41 -0.52
N ALA A 28 1.53 10.18 -0.34
CA ALA A 28 2.81 9.72 -0.88
C ALA A 28 2.64 9.37 -2.35
N VAL A 29 3.57 9.82 -3.20
CA VAL A 29 3.52 9.52 -4.64
C VAL A 29 4.17 8.17 -4.90
N ALA A 30 3.42 7.22 -5.46
CA ALA A 30 3.86 5.84 -5.65
C ALA A 30 3.28 5.21 -6.91
N VAL A 31 3.38 5.88 -8.06
CA VAL A 31 3.00 5.30 -9.35
C VAL A 31 3.72 3.96 -9.55
N SER A 32 3.04 2.96 -10.12
CA SER A 32 3.59 1.62 -10.37
C SER A 32 5.00 1.67 -11.01
N GLY A 33 5.97 1.05 -10.34
CA GLY A 33 7.41 1.09 -10.65
C GLY A 33 8.22 2.15 -9.89
N ALA A 34 7.58 3.06 -9.15
CA ALA A 34 8.20 4.17 -8.43
C ALA A 34 7.75 4.26 -6.96
N GLU A 35 7.53 3.14 -6.28
CA GLU A 35 6.87 3.04 -4.95
C GLU A 35 7.77 3.40 -3.74
N HIS A 36 8.82 4.19 -3.97
CA HIS A 36 9.86 4.43 -2.97
C HIS A 36 9.34 5.18 -1.73
N GLU A 37 8.42 6.12 -1.91
CA GLU A 37 7.87 6.93 -0.81
C GLU A 37 6.97 6.09 0.09
N VAL A 38 5.97 5.42 -0.48
CA VAL A 38 5.08 4.51 0.26
C VAL A 38 5.89 3.40 0.94
N ARG A 39 6.90 2.83 0.27
CA ARG A 39 7.77 1.82 0.88
C ARG A 39 8.45 2.30 2.15
N LYS A 40 8.97 3.54 2.18
CA LYS A 40 9.59 4.11 3.39
C LYS A 40 8.58 4.22 4.54
N ILE A 41 7.35 4.64 4.24
CA ILE A 41 6.27 4.72 5.22
C ILE A 41 5.95 3.34 5.78
N VAL A 42 5.70 2.36 4.89
CA VAL A 42 5.39 0.98 5.25
C VAL A 42 6.50 0.37 6.12
N MET A 43 7.76 0.51 5.73
CA MET A 43 8.89 -0.01 6.51
C MET A 43 8.97 0.61 7.91
N ALA A 44 8.67 1.90 8.05
CA ALA A 44 8.69 2.58 9.34
C ALA A 44 7.59 2.08 10.29
N GLU A 45 6.40 1.77 9.75
CA GLU A 45 5.26 1.27 10.54
C GLU A 45 5.40 -0.20 10.95
N ILE A 46 6.02 -1.05 10.11
CA ILE A 46 6.06 -2.50 10.35
C ILE A 46 7.33 -2.98 11.05
N LYS A 47 8.37 -2.15 11.17
CA LYS A 47 9.70 -2.54 11.70
C LYS A 47 9.64 -3.21 13.07
N ASP A 48 8.72 -2.78 13.94
CA ASP A 48 8.60 -3.27 15.31
C ASP A 48 7.54 -4.40 15.44
N LEU A 49 6.90 -4.77 14.32
CA LEU A 49 5.82 -5.76 14.27
C LEU A 49 6.24 -7.11 13.66
N ALA A 50 7.33 -7.13 12.89
CA ALA A 50 7.84 -8.29 12.18
C ALA A 50 9.21 -8.72 12.72
N ASP A 51 9.49 -10.02 12.62
CA ASP A 51 10.78 -10.59 13.05
C ASP A 51 11.82 -10.53 11.92
N ASP A 52 11.38 -10.64 10.68
CA ASP A 52 12.21 -10.50 9.48
C ASP A 52 11.52 -9.57 8.47
N ILE A 53 12.29 -8.66 7.88
CA ILE A 53 11.84 -7.74 6.84
C ILE A 53 12.89 -7.71 5.75
N LYS A 54 12.46 -8.01 4.53
CA LYS A 54 13.29 -7.91 3.33
C LYS A 54 12.57 -7.14 2.24
N VAL A 55 13.36 -6.46 1.41
CA VAL A 55 12.90 -5.84 0.18
C VAL A 55 13.42 -6.67 -0.98
N ASP A 56 12.54 -7.12 -1.87
CA ASP A 56 12.96 -7.89 -3.05
C ASP A 56 13.56 -7.00 -4.15
N ALA A 57 14.01 -7.61 -5.25
CA ALA A 57 14.61 -6.88 -6.36
C ALA A 57 13.65 -5.92 -7.08
N LEU A 58 12.34 -6.13 -6.95
CA LEU A 58 11.30 -5.26 -7.53
C LEU A 58 10.86 -4.16 -6.54
N GLY A 59 11.28 -4.24 -5.28
CA GLY A 59 10.96 -3.27 -4.25
C GLY A 59 9.80 -3.68 -3.34
N ASN A 60 9.27 -4.90 -3.42
CA ASN A 60 8.21 -5.36 -2.51
C ASN A 60 8.73 -5.54 -1.09
N VAL A 61 7.93 -5.15 -0.10
CA VAL A 61 8.24 -5.36 1.32
C VAL A 61 7.66 -6.69 1.78
N LEU A 62 8.53 -7.64 2.14
CA LEU A 62 8.17 -8.95 2.64
C LEU A 62 8.49 -9.00 4.14
N ALA A 63 7.46 -8.91 4.97
CA ALA A 63 7.56 -8.96 6.42
C ALA A 63 7.04 -10.29 6.97
N THR A 64 7.87 -10.98 7.74
CA THR A 64 7.54 -12.28 8.34
C THR A 64 7.50 -12.14 9.85
N ARG A 65 6.41 -12.64 10.46
CA ARG A 65 6.30 -12.83 11.91
C ARG A 65 6.23 -14.32 12.21
N HIS A 66 7.17 -14.81 13.00
CA HIS A 66 7.29 -16.22 13.34
C HIS A 66 6.24 -16.64 14.37
N ALA A 67 5.73 -17.86 14.21
CA ALA A 67 4.80 -18.43 15.17
C ALA A 67 5.53 -18.74 16.50
N ARG A 68 4.87 -18.45 17.62
CA ARG A 68 5.40 -18.76 18.96
C ARG A 68 5.37 -20.25 19.30
N GLN A 69 4.54 -21.03 18.62
CA GLN A 69 4.34 -22.46 18.88
C GLN A 69 4.16 -23.22 17.55
N GLN A 70 4.58 -24.48 17.53
CA GLN A 70 4.48 -25.36 16.37
C GLN A 70 3.57 -26.57 16.67
N PRO A 71 2.86 -27.12 15.67
CA PRO A 71 2.81 -26.67 14.27
C PRO A 71 1.89 -25.45 14.09
N ALA A 72 2.31 -24.48 13.26
CA ALA A 72 1.52 -23.30 12.96
C ALA A 72 1.07 -23.24 11.50
N LEU A 73 -0.17 -22.80 11.28
CA LEU A 73 -0.67 -22.46 9.96
C LEU A 73 0.07 -21.22 9.43
N ARG A 74 0.54 -21.28 8.18
CA ARG A 74 1.11 -20.12 7.48
C ARG A 74 -0.02 -19.31 6.85
N VAL A 75 -0.06 -18.01 7.14
CA VAL A 75 -1.03 -17.06 6.61
C VAL A 75 -0.28 -15.91 5.93
N MET A 76 -0.76 -15.48 4.76
CA MET A 76 -0.22 -14.32 4.05
C MET A 76 -1.30 -13.23 3.97
N LEU A 77 -0.94 -12.02 4.37
CA LEU A 77 -1.72 -10.81 4.14
C LEU A 77 -0.95 -10.00 3.08
N ALA A 78 -1.64 -9.59 2.03
CA ALA A 78 -1.05 -8.87 0.92
C ALA A 78 -1.87 -7.63 0.59
N ALA A 79 -1.16 -6.54 0.32
CA ALA A 79 -1.65 -5.29 -0.23
C ALA A 79 -0.60 -4.76 -1.20
N HIS A 80 -1.00 -3.91 -2.14
CA HIS A 80 -0.08 -3.30 -3.11
C HIS A 80 0.25 -1.87 -2.67
N MET A 81 1.49 -1.43 -2.94
CA MET A 81 1.97 -0.09 -2.56
C MET A 81 1.74 0.94 -3.66
N ASP A 82 1.50 0.47 -4.88
CA ASP A 82 1.42 1.31 -6.05
C ASP A 82 0.03 1.94 -6.22
N GLU A 83 0.03 3.07 -6.91
CA GLU A 83 -1.15 3.75 -7.38
C GLU A 83 -1.14 3.91 -8.91
N VAL A 84 -2.31 4.19 -9.47
CA VAL A 84 -2.43 4.57 -10.88
C VAL A 84 -1.88 5.97 -11.09
N GLY A 85 -1.27 6.23 -12.24
CA GLY A 85 -0.68 7.54 -12.53
C GLY A 85 -0.32 7.71 -14.00
N PHE A 86 0.67 8.55 -14.25
CA PHE A 86 1.11 8.90 -15.59
C PHE A 86 2.63 8.81 -15.70
N MET A 87 3.12 8.54 -16.91
CA MET A 87 4.53 8.56 -17.26
C MET A 87 4.73 9.48 -18.46
N LEU A 88 5.65 10.43 -18.36
CA LEU A 88 6.00 11.29 -19.49
C LEU A 88 6.65 10.45 -20.59
N VAL A 89 6.18 10.62 -21.83
CA VAL A 89 6.70 9.88 -23.00
C VAL A 89 7.30 10.80 -24.05
N ASP A 90 6.85 12.05 -24.12
CA ASP A 90 7.40 13.07 -25.01
C ASP A 90 7.13 14.49 -24.47
N GLY A 91 7.71 15.50 -25.09
CA GLY A 91 7.40 16.89 -24.82
C GLY A 91 7.89 17.85 -25.90
N GLU A 92 7.00 18.75 -26.32
CA GLU A 92 7.27 19.80 -27.31
C GLU A 92 6.58 21.10 -26.89
N ASP A 93 7.24 22.24 -27.12
CA ASP A 93 6.68 23.58 -26.89
C ASP A 93 6.08 23.84 -25.50
N GLY A 94 6.67 23.24 -24.46
CA GLY A 94 6.23 23.41 -23.06
C GLY A 94 5.00 22.59 -22.68
N LEU A 95 4.57 21.67 -23.55
CA LEU A 95 3.56 20.65 -23.28
C LEU A 95 4.23 19.28 -23.18
N TYR A 96 3.68 18.42 -22.33
CA TYR A 96 4.16 17.05 -22.15
C TYR A 96 3.10 16.06 -22.61
N GLU A 97 3.52 15.06 -23.36
CA GLU A 97 2.73 13.87 -23.63
C GLU A 97 2.99 12.84 -22.54
N PHE A 98 1.93 12.16 -22.09
CA PHE A 98 2.03 11.13 -21.08
C PHE A 98 1.26 9.87 -21.48
N ALA A 99 1.78 8.72 -21.06
CA ALA A 99 1.07 7.46 -21.06
C ALA A 99 0.44 7.20 -19.69
N THR A 100 -0.69 6.51 -19.67
CA THR A 100 -1.32 6.05 -18.42
C THR A 100 -0.55 4.86 -17.85
N VAL A 101 -0.29 4.88 -16.54
CA VAL A 101 0.24 3.75 -15.78
C VAL A 101 -0.89 3.18 -14.93
N GLY A 102 -1.36 1.98 -15.27
CA GLY A 102 -2.55 1.36 -14.68
C GLY A 102 -3.84 1.73 -15.41
N GLY A 103 -4.99 1.33 -14.83
CA GLY A 103 -6.31 1.50 -15.44
C GLY A 103 -6.98 2.81 -15.02
N ILE A 104 -6.98 3.82 -15.90
CA ILE A 104 -7.61 5.12 -15.65
C ILE A 104 -8.71 5.40 -16.69
N ASP A 105 -9.88 5.86 -16.24
CA ASP A 105 -10.93 6.34 -17.13
C ASP A 105 -10.55 7.73 -17.69
N VAL A 106 -10.21 7.77 -18.98
CA VAL A 106 -9.75 8.99 -19.67
C VAL A 106 -10.74 10.15 -19.61
N ARG A 107 -12.03 9.88 -19.37
CA ARG A 107 -13.06 10.92 -19.24
C ARG A 107 -12.91 11.75 -17.96
N GLN A 108 -12.20 11.23 -16.96
CA GLN A 108 -11.97 11.90 -15.67
C GLN A 108 -10.73 12.81 -15.68
N LEU A 109 -9.92 12.76 -16.74
CA LEU A 109 -8.62 13.44 -16.80
C LEU A 109 -8.67 14.95 -17.07
N PRO A 110 -9.56 15.48 -17.93
CA PRO A 110 -9.52 16.90 -18.27
C PRO A 110 -9.66 17.81 -17.04
N GLY A 111 -8.70 18.73 -16.88
CA GLY A 111 -8.69 19.72 -15.80
C GLY A 111 -8.25 19.19 -14.43
N LYS A 112 -7.72 17.95 -14.34
CA LYS A 112 -7.10 17.43 -13.11
C LYS A 112 -5.71 18.02 -12.92
N THR A 113 -5.41 18.39 -11.68
CA THR A 113 -4.04 18.73 -11.26
C THR A 113 -3.24 17.44 -11.13
N VAL A 114 -2.00 17.48 -11.60
CA VAL A 114 -1.01 16.40 -11.53
C VAL A 114 0.31 16.95 -11.02
#